data_AF-A0A7S3LZI9-F1
#
_entry.id   AF-A0A7S3LZI9-F1
#
_cell.length_a   1.000
_cell.length_b   1.000
_cell.length_c   1.000
_cell.angle_alpha   90.00
_cell.angle_beta   90.00
_cell.angle_gamma   90.00
#
_symmetry.space_group_name_H-M   'P 1'
#
loop_
_entity.id
_entity.type
_entity.pdbx_description
1 polymer ?
#
loop_
_entity_poly.entity_id
_entity_poly.type
_entity_poly.pdbx_seq_one_letter_code
_entity_poly.pdbx_strand_id
1 'polypeptide(L)'
;EEDRRRKLLQMYQEVALDLHTGMYLTQLTADRDYSDIHCQLMEDMTTLKLDQSNGRIIEFPLTNVSKVYRIVKNDDKFYTPGTAVPGGKNSKSEHIVVVEFLRRKLAFVYSEVQVA
;
A
#
# COMPACT_ATOMS: atom_id res chain seq x y z
N GLU A 1 -21.01 15.29 -7.69
CA GLU A 1 -19.98 14.54 -8.44
C GLU A 1 -18.65 15.30 -8.51
N GLU A 2 -18.65 16.59 -8.88
CA GLU A 2 -17.42 17.40 -8.96
C GLU A 2 -16.67 17.51 -7.63
N ASP A 3 -17.36 17.69 -6.50
CA ASP A 3 -16.73 17.75 -5.18
C ASP A 3 -16.04 16.43 -4.79
N ARG A 4 -16.66 15.30 -5.15
CA ARG A 4 -16.08 13.98 -4.92
C ARG A 4 -14.79 13.81 -5.71
N ARG A 5 -14.81 14.20 -6.99
CA ARG A 5 -13.64 14.17 -7.87
C ARG A 5 -12.53 15.07 -7.35
N ARG A 6 -12.86 16.27 -6.86
CA ARG A 6 -11.90 17.22 -6.28
C ARG A 6 -11.22 16.64 -5.04
N LYS A 7 -12.00 16.07 -4.11
CA LYS A 7 -11.46 15.42 -2.91
C LYS A 7 -10.56 14.22 -3.24
N LEU A 8 -10.97 13.38 -4.20
CA LEU A 8 -10.14 12.26 -4.66
C LEU A 8 -8.81 12.73 -5.25
N LEU A 9 -8.85 13.74 -6.11
CA LEU A 9 -7.65 14.32 -6.70
C LEU A 9 -6.69 14.84 -5.63
N GLN A 10 -7.22 15.58 -4.65
CA GLN A 10 -6.43 16.09 -3.54
C GLN A 10 -5.75 14.96 -2.77
N MET A 11 -6.49 13.92 -2.38
CA MET A 11 -5.90 12.76 -1.68
C MET A 11 -4.83 12.06 -2.51
N TYR A 12 -5.01 11.94 -3.83
CA TYR A 12 -3.98 11.36 -4.70
C TYR A 12 -2.73 12.22 -4.78
N GLN A 13 -2.88 13.54 -4.84
CA GLN A 13 -1.76 14.48 -4.87
C GLN A 13 -0.97 14.44 -3.56
N GLU A 14 -1.66 14.44 -2.42
CA GLU A 14 -1.04 14.33 -1.09
C GLU A 14 -0.22 13.03 -0.99
N VAL A 15 -0.81 11.89 -1.32
CA VAL A 15 -0.10 10.59 -1.29
C VAL A 15 1.11 10.57 -2.24
N ALA A 16 0.99 11.16 -3.43
CA ALA A 16 2.09 11.22 -4.38
C ALA A 16 3.24 12.10 -3.88
N LEU A 17 2.93 13.22 -3.20
CA LEU A 17 3.91 14.10 -2.58
C LEU A 17 4.61 13.40 -1.41
N ASP A 18 3.86 12.76 -0.52
CA ASP A 18 4.42 12.02 0.62
C ASP A 18 5.36 10.91 0.13
N LEU A 19 4.94 10.15 -0.88
CA LEU A 19 5.80 9.15 -1.52
C LEU A 19 7.03 9.76 -2.18
N HIS A 20 6.92 10.92 -2.83
CA HIS A 20 8.08 11.59 -3.43
C HIS A 20 9.08 12.04 -2.36
N THR A 21 8.62 12.53 -1.21
CA THR A 21 9.50 12.90 -0.09
C THR A 21 10.16 11.70 0.58
N GLY A 22 9.65 10.49 0.31
CA GLY A 22 10.05 9.27 0.99
C GLY A 22 9.11 8.98 2.17
N MET A 23 8.56 7.77 2.20
CA MET A 23 7.64 7.32 3.24
C MET A 23 7.99 5.90 3.68
N TYR A 24 7.97 5.67 4.99
CA TYR A 24 8.08 4.32 5.54
C TYR A 24 6.72 3.62 5.46
N LEU A 25 6.72 2.43 4.90
CA LEU A 25 5.55 1.57 4.77
C LEU A 25 5.86 0.19 5.35
N THR A 26 4.83 -0.48 5.85
CA THR A 26 4.94 -1.88 6.24
C THR A 26 4.64 -2.78 5.04
N GLN A 27 5.56 -3.70 4.75
CA GLN A 27 5.42 -4.72 3.71
C GLN A 27 5.12 -6.08 4.34
N LEU A 28 4.17 -6.81 3.75
CA LEU A 28 4.01 -8.24 3.99
C LEU A 28 4.90 -9.02 3.02
N THR A 29 5.85 -9.77 3.58
CA THR A 29 6.82 -10.57 2.81
C THR A 29 6.24 -11.92 2.39
N ALA A 30 6.96 -12.64 1.52
CA ALA A 30 6.57 -13.99 1.09
C ALA A 30 6.51 -15.00 2.26
N ASP A 31 7.33 -14.78 3.28
CA ASP A 31 7.40 -15.62 4.49
C ASP A 31 6.30 -15.28 5.49
N ARG A 32 5.38 -14.37 5.12
CA ARG A 32 4.27 -13.85 5.95
C ARG A 32 4.71 -12.99 7.13
N ASP A 33 5.97 -12.56 7.12
CA ASP A 33 6.50 -11.60 8.08
C ASP A 33 6.24 -10.16 7.62
N TYR A 34 6.16 -9.26 8.60
CA TYR A 34 6.04 -7.83 8.38
C TYR A 34 7.42 -7.19 8.44
N SER A 35 7.73 -6.34 7.46
CA SER A 35 8.98 -5.58 7.41
C SER A 35 8.68 -4.12 7.10
N ASP A 36 9.35 -3.21 7.77
CA ASP A 36 9.33 -1.81 7.40
C ASP A 36 10.27 -1.58 6.21
N ILE A 37 9.77 -0.84 5.23
CA ILE A 37 10.47 -0.52 3.99
C ILE A 37 10.35 0.98 3.74
N HIS A 38 11.41 1.58 3.19
CA HIS A 38 11.35 2.96 2.75
C HIS A 38 10.97 3.00 1.28
N CYS A 39 9.86 3.65 0.97
CA CYS A 39 9.35 3.82 -0.39
C CYS A 39 9.54 5.25 -0.85
N GLN A 40 10.04 5.43 -2.08
CA GLN A 40 10.18 6.76 -2.67
C GLN A 40 9.73 6.78 -4.12
N LEU A 41 8.85 7.71 -4.47
CA LEU A 41 8.52 8.01 -5.86
C LEU A 41 9.59 8.93 -6.45
N MET A 42 10.12 8.57 -7.63
CA MET A 42 11.14 9.36 -8.31
C MET A 42 10.54 10.59 -9.00
N GLU A 43 11.41 11.55 -9.36
CA GLU A 43 11.03 12.79 -10.06
C GLU A 43 10.31 12.55 -11.40
N ASP A 44 10.59 11.42 -12.04
CA ASP A 44 9.90 10.99 -13.26
C ASP A 44 8.42 10.58 -13.04
N MET A 45 7.96 10.52 -11.79
CA MET A 45 6.62 10.09 -11.34
C MET A 45 6.19 8.70 -11.85
N THR A 46 7.14 7.92 -12.35
CA THR A 46 6.89 6.62 -12.97
C THR A 46 7.75 5.50 -12.36
N THR A 47 8.76 5.84 -11.58
CA THR A 47 9.64 4.88 -10.91
C THR A 47 9.46 4.93 -9.40
N LEU A 48 9.11 3.79 -8.78
CA LEU A 48 9.02 3.63 -7.33
C LEU A 48 10.27 2.90 -6.82
N LYS A 49 11.03 3.55 -5.94
CA LYS A 49 12.15 2.94 -5.20
C LYS A 49 11.67 2.31 -3.91
N LEU A 50 12.17 1.12 -3.62
CA LEU A 50 12.01 0.45 -2.33
C LEU A 50 13.40 0.15 -1.76
N ASP A 51 13.67 0.67 -0.56
CA ASP A 51 14.80 0.24 0.27
C ASP A 51 14.27 -0.73 1.34
N GLN A 52 14.81 -1.95 1.35
CA GLN A 52 14.41 -3.01 2.29
C GLN A 52 15.22 -2.99 3.59
N SER A 53 16.03 -1.96 3.84
CA SER A 53 16.91 -1.83 5.02
C SER A 53 17.92 -2.98 5.19
N ASN A 54 18.11 -3.80 4.15
CA ASN A 54 19.05 -4.91 4.09
C ASN A 54 20.21 -4.64 3.11
N GLY A 55 20.40 -3.37 2.74
CA GLY A 55 21.37 -2.92 1.74
C GLY A 55 20.94 -3.14 0.29
N ARG A 56 19.69 -3.58 0.04
CA ARG A 56 19.12 -3.71 -1.31
C ARG A 56 18.10 -2.63 -1.58
N ILE A 57 18.33 -1.90 -2.66
CA ILE A 57 17.37 -0.97 -3.25
C ILE A 57 16.83 -1.59 -4.53
N ILE A 58 15.51 -1.60 -4.67
CA ILE A 58 14.81 -2.14 -5.83
C ILE A 58 14.00 -1.02 -6.46
N GLU A 59 14.14 -0.86 -7.78
CA GLU A 59 13.39 0.12 -8.55
C GLU A 59 12.27 -0.60 -9.34
N PHE A 60 11.06 -0.10 -9.22
CA PHE A 60 9.88 -0.63 -9.89
C PHE A 60 9.28 0.44 -10.81
N PRO A 61 9.27 0.21 -12.13
CA PRO A 61 8.53 1.07 -13.05
C PRO A 61 7.03 0.83 -12.85
N LEU A 62 6.30 1.87 -12.43
CA LEU A 62 4.85 1.86 -12.22
C LEU A 62 4.08 1.57 -13.50
N THR A 63 4.65 1.88 -14.67
CA THR A 63 4.09 1.51 -15.98
C THR A 63 3.96 0.00 -16.18
N ASN A 64 4.71 -0.80 -15.41
CA ASN A 64 4.68 -2.27 -15.48
C ASN A 64 3.71 -2.91 -14.48
N VAL A 65 2.95 -2.10 -13.73
CA VAL A 65 1.90 -2.60 -12.85
C VAL A 65 0.77 -3.15 -13.71
N SER A 66 0.47 -4.43 -13.56
CA SER A 66 -0.61 -5.12 -14.26
C SER A 66 -1.92 -5.08 -13.48
N LYS A 67 -1.85 -5.05 -12.14
CA LYS A 67 -3.02 -5.06 -11.28
C LYS A 67 -2.73 -4.42 -9.93
N VAL A 68 -3.72 -3.70 -9.40
CA VAL A 68 -3.75 -3.26 -8.01
C VAL A 68 -5.04 -3.74 -7.38
N TYR A 69 -4.96 -4.35 -6.21
CA TYR A 69 -6.15 -4.81 -5.48
C TYR A 69 -5.93 -4.79 -3.98
N ARG A 70 -7.04 -4.75 -3.24
CA ARG A 70 -7.04 -4.75 -1.78
C ARG A 70 -7.41 -6.14 -1.27
N ILE A 71 -6.86 -6.53 -0.13
CA ILE A 71 -7.29 -7.66 0.69
C ILE A 71 -7.55 -7.10 2.09
N VAL A 72 -8.59 -7.57 2.77
CA VAL A 72 -8.84 -7.19 4.17
C VAL A 72 -8.53 -8.39 5.05
N LYS A 73 -7.64 -8.26 6.02
CA LYS A 73 -7.36 -9.29 7.01
C LYS A 73 -8.00 -8.87 8.34
N ASN A 74 -8.79 -9.76 8.93
CA ASN A 74 -9.41 -9.54 10.24
C ASN A 74 -9.28 -10.85 11.05
N ASP A 75 -8.71 -10.78 12.25
CA ASP A 75 -8.47 -11.91 13.16
C ASP A 75 -7.90 -13.14 12.42
N ASP A 76 -6.81 -12.91 11.66
CA ASP A 76 -6.11 -13.90 10.82
C ASP A 76 -6.90 -14.53 9.67
N LYS A 77 -8.10 -14.02 9.37
CA LYS A 77 -8.91 -14.42 8.22
C LYS A 77 -8.84 -13.37 7.11
N PHE A 78 -8.69 -13.84 5.88
CA PHE A 78 -8.66 -12.97 4.69
C PHE A 78 -10.05 -12.84 4.08
N TYR A 79 -10.42 -11.61 3.74
CA TYR A 79 -11.70 -11.22 3.18
C TYR A 79 -11.53 -10.42 1.89
N THR A 80 -12.48 -10.60 0.99
CA THR A 80 -12.56 -9.83 -0.25
C THR A 80 -13.04 -8.40 0.06
N PRO A 81 -12.49 -7.36 -0.58
CA PRO A 81 -13.00 -6.00 -0.43
C PRO A 81 -14.51 -5.93 -0.74
N GLY A 82 -15.29 -5.37 0.19
CA GLY A 82 -16.73 -5.15 0.00
C GLY A 82 -17.63 -6.26 0.55
N THR A 83 -17.08 -7.39 0.99
CA THR A 83 -17.86 -8.34 1.80
C THR A 83 -17.97 -7.83 3.23
N ALA A 84 -19.16 -7.96 3.84
CA ALA A 84 -19.34 -7.65 5.25
C ALA A 84 -18.35 -8.50 6.07
N VAL A 85 -17.36 -7.84 6.68
CA VAL A 85 -16.39 -8.51 7.54
C VAL A 85 -17.08 -8.72 8.89
N PRO A 86 -17.19 -9.97 9.39
CA PRO A 86 -17.73 -10.23 10.71
C PRO A 86 -16.72 -9.74 11.74
N GLY A 87 -16.95 -8.56 12.33
CA GLY A 87 -16.07 -7.98 13.34
C GLY A 87 -16.79 -6.89 14.14
N GLY A 88 -16.84 -7.06 15.47
CA GLY A 88 -17.32 -6.02 16.38
C GLY A 88 -16.31 -4.85 16.48
N LYS A 89 -16.68 -3.79 17.21
CA LYS A 89 -15.92 -2.53 17.39
C LYS A 89 -14.43 -2.65 17.81
N ASN A 90 -13.93 -3.85 18.11
CA ASN A 90 -12.57 -4.11 18.60
C ASN A 90 -11.70 -4.99 17.69
N SER A 91 -12.17 -5.40 16.50
CA SER A 91 -11.37 -6.26 15.62
C SER A 91 -10.31 -5.44 14.87
N LYS A 92 -9.03 -5.75 15.06
CA LYS A 92 -7.91 -5.12 14.34
C LYS A 92 -7.95 -5.56 12.88
N SER A 93 -8.52 -4.71 12.02
CA SER A 93 -8.56 -4.97 10.58
C SER A 93 -7.31 -4.38 9.92
N GLU A 94 -6.64 -5.19 9.11
CA GLU A 94 -5.53 -4.78 8.26
C GLU A 94 -6.00 -4.70 6.81
N HIS A 95 -5.69 -3.59 6.16
CA HIS A 95 -5.87 -3.40 4.73
C HIS A 95 -4.56 -3.68 4.01
N ILE A 96 -4.52 -4.75 3.23
CA ILE A 96 -3.35 -5.14 2.46
C ILE A 96 -3.58 -4.69 1.01
N VAL A 97 -2.81 -3.73 0.53
CA VAL A 97 -2.80 -3.28 -0.86
C VAL A 97 -1.73 -4.05 -1.62
N VAL A 98 -2.16 -4.86 -2.59
CA VAL A 98 -1.27 -5.64 -3.44
C VAL A 98 -1.09 -4.94 -4.78
N VAL A 99 0.16 -4.64 -5.11
CA VAL A 99 0.59 -4.13 -6.41
C VAL A 99 1.29 -5.25 -7.15
N GLU A 100 0.70 -5.68 -8.26
CA GLU A 100 1.18 -6.78 -9.07
C GLU A 100 1.90 -6.25 -10.31
N PHE A 101 3.13 -6.73 -10.49
CA PHE A 101 3.96 -6.57 -11.68
C PHE A 101 4.02 -7.92 -12.40
N LEU A 102 4.46 -7.93 -13.66
CA LEU A 102 4.54 -9.15 -14.48
C LEU A 102 5.25 -10.35 -13.81
N ARG A 103 6.22 -10.10 -12.93
CA ARG A 103 7.03 -11.16 -12.29
C ARG A 103 7.10 -11.06 -10.77
N ARG A 104 6.46 -10.07 -10.15
CA ARG A 104 6.60 -9.76 -8.71
C ARG A 104 5.33 -9.16 -8.14
N LYS A 105 5.11 -9.33 -6.84
CA LYS A 105 4.03 -8.67 -6.09
C LYS A 105 4.63 -7.92 -4.92
N LEU A 106 4.14 -6.71 -4.70
CA LEU A 106 4.38 -5.94 -3.47
C LEU A 106 3.08 -5.93 -2.68
N ALA A 107 3.14 -6.19 -1.39
CA ALA A 107 1.99 -6.15 -0.50
C ALA A 107 2.28 -5.13 0.61
N PHE A 108 1.58 -4.00 0.56
CA PHE A 108 1.66 -2.94 1.58
C PHE A 108 0.54 -3.11 2.59
N VAL A 109 0.86 -3.04 3.86
CA VAL A 109 -0.07 -3.24 4.97
C VAL A 109 -0.40 -1.89 5.59
N TYR A 110 -1.69 -1.63 5.72
CA TYR A 110 -2.24 -0.47 6.40
C TYR A 110 -3.16 -0.98 7.51
N SER A 111 -2.69 -0.96 8.75
CA SER A 111 -3.57 -1.13 9.91
C SER A 111 -4.35 0.15 10.14
N GLU A 112 -5.63 0.06 10.48
CA GLU A 112 -6.32 1.25 10.97
C GLU A 112 -5.69 1.72 12.30
N VAL A 113 -5.67 3.07 12.48
CA VAL A 113 -5.33 3.89 13.67
C VAL A 113 -3.91 4.52 13.63
N GLN A 114 -3.67 5.84 13.64
CA GLN A 114 -4.40 7.01 14.20
C GLN A 114 -4.63 8.15 13.20
N VAL A 115 -5.79 8.81 13.29
CA VAL A 115 -5.94 10.23 12.90
C VAL A 115 -5.04 11.03 13.84
N ALA A 116 -4.05 11.73 13.28
CA ALA A 116 -3.26 12.72 14.01
C ALA A 116 -4.13 13.92 14.41
#